data_AF-A0A519KP78-F1
#
_entry.id   AF-A0A519KP78-F1
#
_cell.length_a   1.000
_cell.length_b   1.000
_cell.length_c   1.000
_cell.angle_alpha   90.00
_cell.angle_beta   90.00
_cell.angle_gamma   90.00
#
_symmetry.space_group_name_H-M   'P 1'
#
loop_
_entity.id
_entity.type
_entity.pdbx_description
1 polymer ?
#
loop_
_entity_poly.entity_id
_entity_poly.type
_entity_poly.pdbx_seq_one_letter_code
_entity_poly.pdbx_strand_id
1 'polypeptide(L)'
;RRRGSAGLNARAGGSVWVSGGGSAYVTVDQPYPTTINGLNVEGARVREVVRVPYESRRRWEKRVVIQAVCIDDRAIPHPASQVRPDREVDGGYEGELYRCLAGTAMQFTWAEYNGEVRFDHGETVTCRKGEALWYGGGNVECRAQRAERDCNERSLLRRYGAGVKILTWMREETYTEYREEVVEQSGMALTGGTIALDGGVGGRVF
;
A
#
# COMPACT_ATOMS: atom_id res chain seq x y z
N ARG A 1 -5.13 -64.74 7.67
CA ARG A 1 -6.02 -63.64 7.24
C ARG A 1 -6.43 -63.86 5.78
N ARG A 2 -7.62 -64.41 5.54
CA ARG A 2 -8.24 -64.61 4.22
C ARG A 2 -9.61 -63.92 4.21
N ARG A 3 -9.93 -63.31 3.06
CA ARG A 3 -11.07 -62.43 2.78
C ARG A 3 -12.41 -63.18 2.84
N GLY A 4 -13.46 -62.44 3.22
CA GLY A 4 -14.84 -62.89 3.35
C GLY A 4 -15.51 -63.26 2.03
N SER A 5 -16.51 -64.12 2.18
CA SER A 5 -17.27 -64.87 1.19
C SER A 5 -18.28 -64.05 0.40
N ALA A 6 -18.64 -64.61 -0.75
CA ALA A 6 -19.50 -64.11 -1.81
C ALA A 6 -20.98 -64.49 -1.67
N GLY A 7 -21.80 -63.86 -2.54
CA GLY A 7 -23.05 -64.37 -3.10
C GLY A 7 -24.32 -63.75 -2.49
N LEU A 8 -25.42 -63.50 -3.20
CA LEU A 8 -25.80 -63.74 -4.59
C LEU A 8 -27.09 -62.91 -4.85
N ASN A 9 -27.25 -62.44 -6.09
CA ASN A 9 -28.45 -61.77 -6.60
C ASN A 9 -29.56 -62.78 -6.96
N ALA A 10 -30.84 -62.36 -6.86
CA ALA A 10 -31.83 -62.33 -7.96
C ALA A 10 -33.28 -62.73 -7.60
N ARG A 11 -34.17 -61.74 -7.70
CA ARG A 11 -35.50 -61.67 -8.35
C ARG A 11 -36.40 -62.91 -8.48
N ALA A 12 -37.65 -62.76 -8.00
CA ALA A 12 -38.92 -63.16 -8.64
C ALA A 12 -40.03 -62.34 -7.94
N GLY A 13 -41.00 -61.66 -8.56
CA GLY A 13 -41.76 -62.00 -9.76
C GLY A 13 -43.19 -62.31 -9.33
N GLY A 14 -44.03 -61.27 -9.16
CA GLY A 14 -45.42 -61.42 -8.75
C GLY A 14 -46.28 -60.30 -9.34
N SER A 15 -46.82 -60.53 -10.52
CA SER A 15 -47.82 -59.69 -11.17
C SER A 15 -49.19 -59.92 -10.53
N VAL A 16 -49.80 -58.87 -9.98
CA VAL A 16 -51.22 -58.87 -9.62
C VAL A 16 -51.92 -57.86 -10.51
N TRP A 17 -52.73 -58.38 -11.43
CA TRP A 17 -53.69 -57.61 -12.22
C TRP A 17 -55.02 -57.60 -11.46
N VAL A 18 -55.51 -56.43 -11.08
CA VAL A 18 -56.91 -56.23 -10.70
C VAL A 18 -57.47 -55.12 -11.58
N SER A 19 -58.25 -55.55 -12.56
CA SER A 19 -59.16 -54.72 -13.36
C SER A 19 -60.43 -54.46 -12.57
N GLY A 20 -60.84 -53.20 -12.43
CA GLY A 20 -62.12 -52.85 -11.83
C GLY A 20 -62.38 -51.36 -11.92
N GLY A 21 -63.03 -50.93 -12.99
CA GLY A 21 -63.39 -49.54 -13.24
C GLY A 21 -64.48 -49.03 -12.29
N GLY A 22 -64.28 -47.81 -11.81
CA GLY A 22 -65.29 -46.96 -11.21
C GLY A 22 -64.92 -45.52 -11.52
N SER A 23 -65.57 -44.92 -12.51
CA SER A 23 -65.42 -43.50 -12.82
C SER A 23 -66.13 -42.69 -11.74
N ALA A 24 -65.40 -42.30 -10.71
CA ALA A 24 -65.78 -41.16 -9.90
C ALA A 24 -65.08 -39.94 -10.48
N TYR A 25 -65.86 -38.96 -10.97
CA TYR A 25 -65.34 -37.63 -11.22
C TYR A 25 -64.91 -37.04 -9.88
N VAL A 26 -63.64 -37.21 -9.52
CA VAL A 26 -63.04 -36.45 -8.42
C VAL A 26 -62.65 -35.12 -9.02
N THR A 27 -63.42 -34.09 -8.72
CA THR A 27 -62.96 -32.72 -8.90
C THR A 27 -61.77 -32.53 -7.95
N VAL A 28 -60.55 -32.61 -8.48
CA VAL A 28 -59.37 -32.20 -7.73
C VAL A 28 -59.43 -30.69 -7.68
N ASP A 29 -59.79 -30.14 -6.53
CA ASP A 29 -59.70 -28.70 -6.30
C ASP A 29 -58.20 -28.36 -6.38
N GLN A 30 -57.79 -27.66 -7.44
CA GLN A 30 -56.40 -27.26 -7.60
C GLN A 30 -56.11 -26.20 -6.54
N PRO A 31 -55.09 -26.37 -5.66
CA PRO A 31 -54.75 -25.32 -4.72
C PRO A 31 -54.29 -24.10 -5.50
N TYR A 32 -55.07 -23.03 -5.43
CA TYR A 32 -54.71 -21.74 -6.03
C TYR A 32 -53.38 -21.26 -5.44
N PRO A 33 -52.44 -20.75 -6.26
CA PRO A 33 -51.18 -20.21 -5.76
C PRO A 33 -51.50 -19.05 -4.82
N THR A 34 -51.18 -19.20 -3.55
CA THR A 34 -51.30 -18.11 -2.59
C THR A 34 -50.18 -17.11 -2.88
N THR A 35 -50.58 -15.92 -3.32
CA THR A 35 -49.67 -14.78 -3.50
C THR A 35 -49.75 -13.90 -2.27
N ILE A 36 -48.60 -13.65 -1.64
CA ILE A 36 -48.52 -12.64 -0.58
C ILE A 36 -48.21 -11.31 -1.28
N ASN A 37 -49.22 -10.45 -1.38
CA ASN A 37 -49.09 -9.09 -1.91
C ASN A 37 -48.80 -8.13 -0.76
N GLY A 38 -47.70 -7.38 -0.85
CA GLY A 38 -47.31 -6.40 0.16
C GLY A 38 -46.33 -6.93 1.20
N LEU A 39 -45.42 -7.84 0.81
CA LEU A 39 -44.32 -8.23 1.68
C LEU A 39 -43.39 -7.03 1.89
N ASN A 40 -43.24 -6.60 3.14
CA ASN A 40 -42.23 -5.62 3.56
C ASN A 40 -41.03 -6.40 4.10
N VAL A 41 -40.01 -6.58 3.29
CA VAL A 41 -38.77 -7.21 3.72
C VAL A 41 -37.89 -6.11 4.31
N GLU A 42 -37.77 -6.07 5.64
CA GLU A 42 -36.81 -5.19 6.30
C GLU A 42 -35.42 -5.51 5.73
N GLY A 43 -34.80 -4.51 5.09
CA GLY A 43 -33.50 -4.67 4.46
C GLY A 43 -32.49 -5.18 5.48
N ALA A 44 -31.99 -6.39 5.28
CA ALA A 44 -30.90 -6.92 6.08
C ALA A 44 -29.72 -5.94 5.99
N ARG A 45 -29.17 -5.54 7.14
CA ARG A 45 -27.97 -4.68 7.18
C ARG A 45 -26.86 -5.41 6.45
N VAL A 46 -26.44 -4.86 5.31
CA VAL A 46 -25.31 -5.41 4.55
C VAL A 46 -24.05 -4.87 5.21
N ARG A 47 -23.29 -5.76 5.84
CA ARG A 47 -21.95 -5.44 6.34
C ARG A 47 -20.98 -5.55 5.18
N GLU A 48 -20.55 -4.41 4.65
CA GLU A 48 -19.52 -4.33 3.63
C GLU A 48 -18.17 -4.10 4.32
N VAL A 49 -17.19 -4.94 4.03
CA VAL A 49 -15.81 -4.74 4.50
C VAL A 49 -15.10 -3.85 3.48
N VAL A 50 -14.89 -2.59 3.82
CA VAL A 50 -14.22 -1.61 2.97
C VAL A 50 -12.76 -1.46 3.43
N ARG A 51 -11.81 -1.57 2.50
CA ARG A 51 -10.39 -1.32 2.77
C ARG A 51 -10.12 0.17 2.67
N VAL A 52 -9.92 0.83 3.81
CA VAL A 52 -9.62 2.26 3.87
C VAL A 52 -8.09 2.43 3.96
N PRO A 53 -7.46 3.15 3.02
CA PRO A 53 -6.05 3.50 3.12
C PRO A 53 -5.83 4.55 4.22
N TYR A 54 -4.87 4.33 5.11
CA TYR A 54 -4.39 5.31 6.07
C TYR A 54 -2.89 5.56 5.88
N GLU A 55 -2.45 6.79 6.15
CA GLU A 55 -1.04 7.17 6.09
C GLU A 55 -0.35 6.85 7.43
N SER A 56 0.62 5.93 7.39
CA SER A 56 1.47 5.56 8.53
C SER A 56 2.90 6.05 8.29
N ARG A 57 3.55 6.61 9.31
CA ARG A 57 4.92 7.11 9.19
C ARG A 57 5.89 6.15 9.86
N ARG A 58 6.94 5.75 9.14
CA ARG A 58 8.05 4.97 9.69
C ARG A 58 9.34 5.76 9.54
N ARG A 59 10.05 5.95 10.65
CA ARG A 59 11.42 6.47 10.66
C ARG A 59 12.36 5.33 10.34
N TRP A 60 13.20 5.49 9.32
CA TRP A 60 14.28 4.56 9.02
C TRP A 60 15.62 5.28 9.07
N GLU A 61 16.67 4.51 9.35
CA GLU A 61 18.08 4.92 9.33
C GLU A 61 18.74 4.23 8.14
N LYS A 62 19.27 4.98 7.16
CA LYS A 62 20.14 4.41 6.13
C LYS A 62 21.42 5.20 5.99
N ARG A 63 22.44 4.51 5.52
CA ARG A 63 23.67 5.14 5.05
C ARG A 63 23.43 5.70 3.65
N VAL A 64 23.82 6.95 3.45
CA VAL A 64 23.72 7.65 2.17
C VAL A 64 25.08 8.16 1.73
N VAL A 65 25.24 8.33 0.43
CA VAL A 65 26.34 9.06 -0.17
C VAL A 65 25.81 10.36 -0.76
N ILE A 66 26.51 11.46 -0.51
CA ILE A 66 26.14 12.81 -0.89
C ILE A 66 27.26 13.45 -1.70
N GLN A 67 26.93 13.94 -2.88
CA GLN A 67 27.79 14.79 -3.70
C GLN A 67 27.15 16.17 -3.83
N ALA A 68 27.95 17.23 -3.83
CA ALA A 68 27.46 18.58 -4.03
C ALA A 68 28.23 19.29 -5.15
N VAL A 69 27.51 20.11 -5.90
CA VAL A 69 28.03 21.03 -6.92
C VAL A 69 27.45 22.42 -6.68
N CYS A 70 28.16 23.44 -7.10
CA CYS A 70 27.72 24.82 -7.00
C CYS A 70 27.36 25.34 -8.39
N ILE A 71 26.12 25.76 -8.56
CA ILE A 71 25.62 26.31 -9.82
C ILE A 71 25.71 27.83 -9.75
N ASP A 72 26.41 28.44 -10.71
CA ASP A 72 26.48 29.89 -10.83
C ASP A 72 25.25 30.47 -11.57
N ASP A 73 25.20 31.80 -11.68
CA ASP A 73 24.13 32.52 -12.38
C ASP A 73 24.03 32.21 -13.87
N ARG A 74 25.06 31.60 -14.45
CA ARG A 74 25.11 31.17 -15.84
C ARG A 74 24.79 29.68 -15.99
N ALA A 75 24.30 29.04 -14.93
CA ALA A 75 24.05 27.61 -14.85
C ALA A 75 25.29 26.74 -15.10
N ILE A 76 26.49 27.27 -14.89
CA ILE A 76 27.75 26.53 -15.02
C ILE A 76 28.03 25.82 -13.69
N PRO A 77 28.23 24.49 -13.70
CA PRO A 77 28.55 23.75 -12.51
C PRO A 77 30.01 23.92 -12.10
N HIS A 78 30.23 24.27 -10.83
CA HIS A 78 31.52 24.37 -10.16
C HIS A 78 31.60 23.33 -9.03
N PRO A 79 32.81 22.90 -8.65
CA PRO A 79 32.96 21.99 -7.50
C PRO A 79 32.52 22.67 -6.20
N ALA A 80 31.71 21.96 -5.40
CA ALA A 80 31.41 22.41 -4.04
C ALA A 80 32.59 22.17 -3.10
N SER A 81 32.82 23.14 -2.21
CA SER A 81 33.92 23.06 -1.25
C SER A 81 33.54 22.18 -0.07
N GLN A 82 34.33 21.14 0.20
CA GLN A 82 34.18 20.34 1.42
C GLN A 82 34.72 21.13 2.61
N VAL A 83 34.05 21.07 3.77
CA VAL A 83 34.52 21.74 5.00
C VAL A 83 35.57 20.91 5.74
N ARG A 84 35.60 19.60 5.48
CA ARG A 84 36.52 18.63 6.12
C ARG A 84 37.00 17.58 5.12
N PRO A 85 38.15 16.92 5.36
CA PRO A 85 38.70 15.94 4.43
C PRO A 85 37.97 14.59 4.49
N ASP A 86 37.44 14.20 5.65
CA ASP A 86 36.93 12.86 5.88
C ASP A 86 35.72 12.55 5.01
N ARG A 87 35.79 11.44 4.26
CA ARG A 87 34.68 10.99 3.41
C ARG A 87 33.52 10.47 4.24
N GLU A 88 33.81 9.67 5.26
CA GLU A 88 32.81 9.19 6.20
C GLU A 88 32.60 10.21 7.31
N VAL A 89 31.35 10.52 7.59
CA VAL A 89 30.94 11.47 8.63
C VAL A 89 30.27 10.66 9.74
N ASP A 90 30.83 10.79 10.94
CA ASP A 90 30.29 10.14 12.13
C ASP A 90 28.88 10.63 12.47
N GLY A 91 28.05 9.76 13.04
CA GLY A 91 26.66 10.09 13.40
C GLY A 91 26.53 11.16 14.49
N GLY A 92 27.55 11.34 15.34
CA GLY A 92 27.62 12.41 16.33
C GLY A 92 28.15 13.73 15.79
N TYR A 93 28.53 13.80 14.51
CA TYR A 93 28.97 15.05 13.91
C TYR A 93 27.80 16.00 13.69
N GLU A 94 27.97 17.24 14.13
CA GLU A 94 27.05 18.33 13.84
C GLU A 94 27.79 19.51 13.23
N GLY A 95 27.49 19.84 11.98
CA GLY A 95 28.22 20.88 11.26
C GLY A 95 28.00 20.93 9.76
N GLU A 96 28.66 21.88 9.13
CA GLU A 96 28.67 22.03 7.68
C GLU A 96 29.44 20.88 7.02
N LEU A 97 28.91 20.35 5.93
CA LEU A 97 29.54 19.35 5.06
C LEU A 97 30.15 20.00 3.84
N TYR A 98 29.36 20.84 3.18
CA TYR A 98 29.72 21.55 1.96
C TYR A 98 29.37 23.03 2.06
N ARG A 99 30.14 23.85 1.33
CA ARG A 99 29.85 25.27 1.10
C ARG A 99 30.05 25.59 -0.37
N CYS A 100 29.32 26.60 -0.83
CA CYS A 100 29.44 27.14 -2.17
C CYS A 100 30.04 28.54 -2.17
N LEU A 101 30.78 28.86 -3.24
CA LEU A 101 31.34 30.19 -3.47
C LEU A 101 30.24 31.24 -3.46
N ALA A 102 30.56 32.45 -3.00
CA ALA A 102 29.61 33.57 -3.00
C ALA A 102 28.98 33.78 -4.38
N GLY A 103 27.66 33.97 -4.41
CA GLY A 103 26.89 34.15 -5.64
C GLY A 103 26.44 32.86 -6.33
N THR A 104 26.90 31.69 -5.88
CA THR A 104 26.48 30.38 -6.42
C THR A 104 25.50 29.67 -5.49
N ALA A 105 24.59 28.88 -6.06
CA ALA A 105 23.62 28.08 -5.34
C ALA A 105 24.11 26.62 -5.27
N MET A 106 23.91 25.96 -4.13
CA MET A 106 24.31 24.56 -4.01
C MET A 106 23.24 23.64 -4.57
N GLN A 107 23.64 22.66 -5.35
CA GLN A 107 22.83 21.52 -5.72
C GLN A 107 23.53 20.28 -5.20
N PHE A 108 22.88 19.53 -4.32
CA PHE A 108 23.41 18.29 -3.80
C PHE A 108 22.55 17.11 -4.23
N THR A 109 23.22 16.03 -4.59
CA THR A 109 22.60 14.76 -4.95
C THR A 109 22.95 13.75 -3.89
N TRP A 110 21.96 13.01 -3.41
CA TRP A 110 22.16 11.95 -2.43
C TRP A 110 21.61 10.64 -2.97
N ALA A 111 22.24 9.53 -2.60
CA ALA A 111 21.79 8.19 -2.94
C ALA A 111 22.07 7.23 -1.77
N GLU A 112 21.39 6.09 -1.76
CA GLU A 112 21.64 5.03 -0.77
C GLU A 112 23.04 4.43 -0.96
N TYR A 113 23.76 4.23 0.15
CA TYR A 113 25.14 3.72 0.12
C TYR A 113 25.18 2.26 0.59
N ASN A 114 25.44 1.36 -0.36
CA ASN A 114 25.53 -0.10 -0.13
C ASN A 114 26.97 -0.63 -0.26
N GLY A 115 27.98 0.21 0.04
CA GLY A 115 29.40 -0.12 -0.08
C GLY A 115 30.07 0.49 -1.31
N GLU A 116 29.30 0.87 -2.33
CA GLU A 116 29.76 1.52 -3.55
C GLU A 116 29.21 2.95 -3.68
N VAL A 117 30.00 3.84 -4.26
CA VAL A 117 29.58 5.22 -4.55
C VAL A 117 28.89 5.24 -5.91
N ARG A 118 27.55 5.21 -5.90
CA ARG A 118 26.71 5.26 -7.10
C ARG A 118 25.53 6.21 -6.89
N PHE A 119 25.12 6.91 -7.94
CA PHE A 119 24.06 7.92 -7.90
C PHE A 119 22.91 7.62 -8.88
N ASP A 120 22.77 6.37 -9.36
CA ASP A 120 21.79 6.00 -10.40
C ASP A 120 20.33 6.28 -10.00
N HIS A 121 20.02 6.15 -8.70
CA HIS A 121 18.71 6.46 -8.11
C HIS A 121 18.81 7.62 -7.13
N GLY A 122 19.74 8.55 -7.39
CA GLY A 122 19.97 9.69 -6.53
C GLY A 122 18.87 10.75 -6.65
N GLU A 123 18.44 11.29 -5.52
CA GLU A 123 17.58 12.47 -5.48
C GLU A 123 18.45 13.72 -5.37
N THR A 124 18.06 14.77 -6.07
CA THR A 124 18.79 16.04 -6.11
C THR A 124 17.96 17.15 -5.49
N VAL A 125 18.59 17.91 -4.61
CA VAL A 125 17.98 19.02 -3.89
C VAL A 125 18.86 20.26 -4.06
N THR A 126 18.22 21.41 -4.20
CA THR A 126 18.90 22.71 -4.39
C THR A 126 18.73 23.58 -3.16
N CYS A 127 19.84 24.04 -2.60
CA CYS A 127 19.87 25.06 -1.55
C CYS A 127 19.91 26.46 -2.16
N ARG A 128 19.53 27.47 -1.37
CA ARG A 128 19.61 28.88 -1.78
C ARG A 128 21.06 29.35 -1.77
N LYS A 129 21.30 30.49 -2.44
CA LYS A 129 22.61 31.15 -2.40
C LYS A 129 22.96 31.57 -0.97
N GLY A 130 24.21 31.36 -0.58
CA GLY A 130 24.66 31.65 0.79
C GLY A 130 24.24 30.61 1.83
N GLU A 131 23.68 29.47 1.40
CA GLU A 131 23.44 28.31 2.27
C GLU A 131 24.55 27.25 2.14
N ALA A 132 24.82 26.56 3.25
CA ALA A 132 25.66 25.38 3.36
C ALA A 132 24.79 24.15 3.52
N LEU A 133 25.33 23.01 3.09
CA LEU A 133 24.76 21.73 3.48
C LEU A 133 25.21 21.42 4.91
N TRP A 134 24.26 21.36 5.82
CA TRP A 134 24.50 21.07 7.24
C TRP A 134 24.01 19.66 7.57
N TYR A 135 24.76 18.97 8.43
CA TYR A 135 24.38 17.68 9.00
C TYR A 135 24.34 17.75 10.51
N GLY A 136 23.34 17.10 11.10
CA GLY A 136 23.25 16.86 12.53
C GLY A 136 21.86 16.35 12.93
N GLY A 137 21.75 15.76 14.11
CA GLY A 137 20.55 15.03 14.51
C GLY A 137 20.12 13.95 13.51
N GLY A 138 21.09 13.36 12.77
CA GLY A 138 20.87 12.40 11.70
C GLY A 138 20.16 12.96 10.46
N ASN A 139 20.06 14.28 10.30
CA ASN A 139 19.42 14.90 9.15
C ASN A 139 20.37 15.81 8.39
N VAL A 140 20.10 15.94 7.09
CA VAL A 140 20.82 16.84 6.19
C VAL A 140 19.86 17.92 5.73
N GLU A 141 20.27 19.18 5.88
CA GLU A 141 19.45 20.32 5.47
C GLU A 141 20.29 21.51 5.01
N CYS A 142 19.68 22.36 4.20
CA CYS A 142 20.26 23.64 3.80
C CYS A 142 20.11 24.64 4.94
N ARG A 143 21.22 25.19 5.44
CA ARG A 143 21.24 26.25 6.45
C ARG A 143 22.07 27.43 5.98
N ALA A 144 21.82 28.62 6.51
CA ALA A 144 22.68 29.78 6.27
C ALA A 144 24.14 29.44 6.62
N GLN A 145 25.06 29.78 5.71
CA GLN A 145 26.49 29.53 5.91
C GLN A 145 26.99 30.29 7.14
N ARG A 146 27.85 29.65 7.92
CA ARG A 146 28.55 30.31 9.02
C ARG A 146 29.50 31.37 8.47
N ALA A 147 29.41 32.57 9.05
CA ALA A 147 30.30 33.67 8.73
C ALA A 147 31.77 33.27 8.95
N GLU A 148 32.59 33.47 7.92
CA GLU A 148 34.01 33.13 7.89
C GLU A 148 34.73 34.17 7.02
N ARG A 149 36.06 34.13 6.97
CA ARG A 149 36.89 35.03 6.17
C ARG A 149 36.53 35.01 4.67
N ASP A 150 36.68 36.16 4.02
CA ASP A 150 36.61 36.28 2.57
C ASP A 150 37.61 35.30 1.91
N CYS A 151 37.13 34.46 0.99
CA CYS A 151 37.84 33.36 0.31
C CYS A 151 37.99 32.03 1.07
N ASN A 152 37.26 31.81 2.16
CA ASN A 152 37.31 30.52 2.86
C ASN A 152 36.99 29.32 1.94
N GLU A 153 35.95 29.42 1.12
CA GLU A 153 35.50 28.36 0.22
C GLU A 153 36.57 27.98 -0.81
N ARG A 154 37.30 28.99 -1.32
CA ARG A 154 38.42 28.76 -2.24
C ARG A 154 39.60 28.09 -1.55
N SER A 155 39.83 28.41 -0.28
CA SER A 155 40.87 27.79 0.54
C SER A 155 40.53 26.35 0.87
N LEU A 156 39.25 26.07 1.17
CA LEU A 156 38.71 24.73 1.35
C LEU A 156 38.83 23.88 0.09
N LEU A 157 38.50 24.42 -1.09
CA LEU A 157 38.68 23.71 -2.36
C LEU A 157 40.15 23.33 -2.62
N ARG A 158 41.10 24.21 -2.28
CA ARG A 158 42.53 23.89 -2.41
C ARG A 158 42.98 22.84 -1.40
N ARG A 159 42.39 22.82 -0.20
CA ARG A 159 42.80 21.93 0.88
C ARG A 159 42.18 20.54 0.79
N TYR A 160 40.89 20.47 0.48
CA TYR A 160 40.09 19.23 0.53
C TYR A 160 39.51 18.83 -0.82
N GLY A 161 39.48 19.75 -1.79
CA GLY A 161 38.90 19.49 -3.11
C GLY A 161 37.40 19.25 -3.10
N ALA A 162 36.89 18.88 -4.27
CA ALA A 162 35.56 18.30 -4.42
C ALA A 162 35.57 16.83 -3.96
N GLY A 163 34.41 16.31 -3.58
CA GLY A 163 34.31 14.93 -3.13
C GLY A 163 32.88 14.51 -2.82
N VAL A 164 32.78 13.37 -2.15
CA VAL A 164 31.52 12.81 -1.65
C VAL A 164 31.59 12.68 -0.12
N LYS A 165 30.44 12.73 0.54
CA LYS A 165 30.29 12.42 1.96
C LYS A 165 29.41 11.19 2.14
N ILE A 166 29.81 10.29 3.01
CA ILE A 166 29.03 9.11 3.40
C ILE A 166 28.62 9.31 4.84
N LEU A 167 27.32 9.29 5.11
CA LEU A 167 26.79 9.56 6.44
C LEU A 167 25.50 8.79 6.68
N THR A 168 25.06 8.78 7.93
CA THR A 168 23.80 8.16 8.30
C THR A 168 22.67 9.18 8.31
N TRP A 169 21.63 8.95 7.51
CA TRP A 169 20.46 9.82 7.39
C TRP A 169 19.22 9.11 7.96
N MET A 170 18.54 9.79 8.88
CA MET A 170 17.26 9.42 9.47
C MET A 170 16.11 10.19 8.78
N ARG A 171 15.40 9.56 7.86
CA ARG A 171 14.24 10.16 7.18
C ARG A 171 12.94 9.46 7.59
N GLU A 172 11.84 10.21 7.61
CA GLU A 172 10.49 9.69 7.76
C GLU A 172 9.93 9.43 6.36
N GLU A 173 9.53 8.19 6.06
CA GLU A 173 8.72 7.88 4.89
C GLU A 173 7.27 7.64 5.34
N THR A 174 6.35 8.28 4.63
CA THR A 174 4.91 8.03 4.74
C THR A 174 4.56 6.85 3.84
N TYR A 175 4.02 5.79 4.43
CA TYR A 175 3.53 4.62 3.71
C TYR A 175 2.02 4.52 3.87
N THR A 176 1.34 4.06 2.83
CA THR A 176 -0.09 3.80 2.87
C THR A 176 -0.34 2.38 3.38
N GLU A 177 -0.99 2.26 4.52
CA GLU A 177 -1.42 0.98 5.09
C GLU A 177 -2.94 0.87 4.98
N TYR A 178 -3.46 -0.35 4.82
CA TYR A 178 -4.90 -0.57 4.61
C TYR A 178 -5.51 -1.13 5.89
N ARG A 179 -6.50 -0.43 6.44
CA ARG A 179 -7.35 -0.96 7.50
C ARG A 179 -8.67 -1.43 6.92
N GLU A 180 -9.13 -2.60 7.34
CA GLU A 180 -10.49 -3.06 7.04
C GLU A 180 -11.46 -2.42 8.02
N GLU A 181 -12.39 -1.63 7.50
CA GLU A 181 -13.51 -1.07 8.25
C GLU A 181 -14.81 -1.73 7.78
N VAL A 182 -15.61 -2.18 8.73
CA VAL A 182 -16.94 -2.74 8.44
C VAL A 182 -17.92 -1.59 8.38
N VAL A 183 -18.34 -1.20 7.17
CA VAL A 183 -19.37 -0.20 6.96
C VAL A 183 -20.71 -0.93 6.92
N GLU A 184 -21.62 -0.61 7.85
CA GLU A 184 -23.01 -1.04 7.74
C GLU A 184 -23.73 -0.14 6.73
N GLN A 185 -23.96 -0.64 5.51
CA GLN A 185 -24.88 -0.01 4.58
C GLN A 185 -26.32 -0.41 4.92
N SER A 186 -27.22 0.58 4.95
CA SER A 186 -28.66 0.33 5.00
C SER A 186 -29.08 -0.40 3.72
N GLY A 187 -29.41 -1.69 3.84
CA GLY A 187 -29.97 -2.46 2.73
C GLY A 187 -31.28 -1.79 2.26
N MET A 188 -31.47 -1.71 0.94
CA MET A 188 -32.71 -1.22 0.37
C MET A 188 -33.85 -2.15 0.81
N ALA A 189 -34.80 -1.62 1.58
CA ALA A 189 -36.03 -2.33 1.89
C ALA A 189 -36.86 -2.45 0.61
N LEU A 190 -37.14 -3.68 0.18
CA LEU A 190 -38.06 -3.94 -0.91
C LEU A 190 -39.48 -3.90 -0.35
N THR A 191 -40.14 -2.74 -0.49
CA THR A 191 -41.56 -2.59 -0.20
C THR A 191 -42.39 -2.96 -1.42
N GLY A 192 -43.22 -4.01 -1.31
CA GLY A 192 -44.20 -4.37 -2.34
C GLY A 192 -43.80 -5.53 -3.25
N GLY A 193 -42.84 -6.36 -2.84
CA GLY A 193 -42.53 -7.61 -3.54
C GLY A 193 -43.70 -8.60 -3.48
N THR A 194 -43.90 -9.34 -4.56
CA THR A 194 -44.87 -10.44 -4.64
C THR A 194 -44.11 -11.76 -4.68
N ILE A 195 -44.36 -12.64 -3.71
CA ILE A 195 -43.80 -14.00 -3.70
C ILE A 195 -44.96 -14.97 -3.92
N ALA A 196 -44.85 -15.82 -4.95
CA ALA A 196 -45.76 -16.91 -5.21
C ALA A 196 -45.18 -18.19 -4.59
N LEU A 197 -45.87 -18.75 -3.59
CA LEU A 197 -45.49 -20.02 -2.98
C LEU A 197 -46.21 -21.14 -3.74
N ASP A 198 -45.48 -21.83 -4.61
CA ASP A 198 -45.97 -23.03 -5.27
C ASP A 198 -45.92 -24.21 -4.29
N GLY A 199 -46.98 -24.33 -3.49
CA GLY A 199 -47.15 -25.37 -2.49
C GLY A 199 -47.46 -26.74 -3.09
N GLY A 200 -46.54 -27.30 -3.87
CA GLY A 200 -46.68 -28.63 -4.47
C GLY A 200 -46.07 -29.74 -3.61
N VAL A 201 -46.82 -30.30 -2.64
CA VAL A 201 -46.45 -31.55 -1.95
C VAL A 201 -47.36 -32.71 -2.36
N GLY A 202 -46.82 -33.53 -3.27
CA GLY A 202 -47.12 -34.94 -3.55
C GLY A 202 -48.52 -35.48 -3.22
N GLY A 203 -49.41 -35.48 -4.21
CA GLY A 203 -50.58 -36.36 -4.21
C GLY A 203 -50.15 -37.84 -4.28
N ARG A 204 -50.54 -38.62 -3.29
CA ARG A 204 -50.34 -40.09 -3.25
C ARG A 204 -51.46 -40.76 -4.04
N VAL A 205 -51.07 -41.52 -5.07
CA VAL A 205 -51.95 -42.36 -5.89
C VAL A 205 -52.07 -43.73 -5.20
N PHE A 206 -53.29 -44.20 -4.95
CA PHE A 206 -53.59 -45.60 -4.63
C PHE A 206 -54.38 -46.20 -5.78
#